data_AF-A0A955JTY5-F1
#
_entry.id   AF-A0A955JTY5-F1
#
_cell.length_a   1.000
_cell.length_b   1.000
_cell.length_c   1.000
_cell.angle_alpha   90.00
_cell.angle_beta   90.00
_cell.angle_gamma   90.00
#
_symmetry.space_group_name_H-M   'P 1'
#
loop_
_entity.id
_entity.type
_entity.pdbx_description
1 polymer ?
#
loop_
_entity_poly.entity_id
_entity_poly.type
_entity_poly.pdbx_seq_one_letter_code
_entity_poly.pdbx_strand_id
1 'polypeptide(L)'
;MDELDKKQSDSEAQEVSVRKTPTKPIDKSEKMLEASDVEDFLPEHTQSVAWQPEKTQPVKEVPQPTATVVQQPATVSVTPPVLAKESGSGGLLVLQWLSYAFWLWFAVSTAWLAGVVINYYVSHSHAYEWGGQLAYPLAAVIIMLIISLVTDWFYAKHEPAKKTGGANIIMLLHVVPFVLFAIGSLITLVFSLITMLLNSDPVNNVDGPLQVMLVAAVTAVLFGIISARAFLGERRRARTIVWIVAGVLALGFIIASIAGPAAEAGRTKRDRLIETALPSLSSDIREYTVKYNKLPAKLSDVTHNNTSSAAAVQKLIDQNLVTYKPNSLPAEDGNSFTPGDDPVAMNGSSKTSSSTAYPNDYTQAKHYFYQLCTTYQYEKKSRYNYADNRPTYTTDLSSGATADYRYDYVSSIAEHPAGQVCYNLYADGAATYKY
;
A
#
# COMPACT_ATOMS: atom_id res chain seq x y z
N MET A 1 16.45 66.00 -1.59
CA MET A 1 16.60 66.54 -0.23
C MET A 1 16.70 65.38 0.74
N ASP A 2 17.81 64.67 0.92
CA ASP A 2 19.11 64.53 0.25
C ASP A 2 19.63 63.19 0.80
N GLU A 3 19.98 62.25 -0.08
CA GLU A 3 21.38 61.90 -0.34
C GLU A 3 22.01 61.04 0.78
N LEU A 4 22.04 59.72 0.56
CA LEU A 4 23.26 58.91 0.70
C LEU A 4 23.01 57.49 0.19
N ASP A 5 23.20 57.37 -1.12
CA ASP A 5 23.54 56.16 -1.85
C ASP A 5 24.98 55.71 -1.52
N LYS A 6 25.28 54.45 -1.91
CA LYS A 6 26.59 53.96 -2.37
C LYS A 6 27.54 53.36 -1.31
N LYS A 7 27.60 52.02 -1.29
CA LYS A 7 28.84 51.31 -1.65
C LYS A 7 28.60 49.86 -2.08
N GLN A 8 29.09 49.59 -3.28
CA GLN A 8 29.13 48.33 -4.00
C GLN A 8 30.61 48.02 -4.26
N SER A 9 30.94 46.72 -4.31
CA SER A 9 32.13 46.09 -4.90
C SER A 9 33.49 46.29 -4.21
N ASP A 10 34.10 45.18 -3.76
CA ASP A 10 35.28 44.53 -4.37
C ASP A 10 35.54 43.22 -3.57
N SER A 11 35.48 42.00 -4.12
CA SER A 11 36.33 41.35 -5.14
C SER A 11 37.75 40.99 -4.66
N GLU A 12 37.90 39.84 -4.01
CA GLU A 12 39.10 38.94 -4.07
C GLU A 12 38.57 37.50 -3.91
N ALA A 13 38.45 36.70 -4.98
CA ALA A 13 39.50 35.85 -5.56
C ALA A 13 40.10 34.87 -4.53
N GLN A 14 39.49 33.69 -4.36
CA GLN A 14 40.21 32.52 -3.85
C GLN A 14 39.99 31.29 -4.73
N GLU A 15 41.14 30.72 -5.05
CA GLU A 15 41.44 29.79 -6.12
C GLU A 15 41.13 28.34 -5.71
N VAL A 16 40.46 27.65 -6.63
CA VAL A 16 40.52 26.22 -6.98
C VAL A 16 41.37 25.30 -6.08
N SER A 17 40.71 24.32 -5.44
CA SER A 17 41.31 23.00 -5.19
C SER A 17 40.32 21.89 -5.51
N VAL A 18 40.39 21.41 -6.76
CA VAL A 18 39.69 20.24 -7.26
C VAL A 18 40.38 19.00 -6.69
N ARG A 19 39.79 18.41 -5.65
CA ARG A 19 40.22 17.10 -5.15
C ARG A 19 39.61 15.99 -6.02
N LYS A 20 40.40 15.52 -6.98
CA LYS A 20 40.18 14.24 -7.67
C LYS A 20 40.33 13.10 -6.66
N THR A 21 39.32 12.25 -6.53
CA THR A 21 39.42 10.96 -5.82
C THR A 21 39.28 9.83 -6.84
N PRO A 22 40.07 8.75 -6.75
CA PRO A 22 40.36 7.87 -7.87
C PRO A 22 39.26 6.84 -8.11
N THR A 23 38.87 6.70 -9.37
CA THR A 23 38.12 5.57 -9.90
C THR A 23 39.03 4.33 -9.91
N LYS A 24 38.68 3.29 -9.17
CA LYS A 24 39.27 1.94 -9.32
C LYS A 24 38.23 1.04 -10.00
N PRO A 25 38.60 0.29 -11.05
CA PRO A 25 37.65 -0.55 -11.78
C PRO A 25 37.37 -1.81 -10.95
N ILE A 26 36.09 -2.17 -10.83
CA ILE A 26 35.69 -3.49 -10.35
C ILE A 26 35.25 -4.31 -11.55
N ASP A 27 35.86 -5.48 -11.57
CA ASP A 27 35.98 -6.48 -12.61
C ASP A 27 34.66 -7.20 -12.90
N LYS A 28 34.49 -7.61 -14.16
CA LYS A 28 33.41 -8.47 -14.66
C LYS A 28 33.99 -9.87 -14.88
N SER A 29 33.63 -10.82 -14.02
CA SER A 29 33.58 -12.26 -14.32
C SER A 29 32.88 -12.96 -13.14
N GLU A 30 31.63 -13.38 -13.24
CA GLU A 30 31.17 -14.64 -13.86
C GLU A 30 31.34 -15.87 -12.94
N LYS A 31 30.21 -16.37 -12.43
CA LYS A 31 29.80 -17.79 -12.21
C LYS A 31 28.65 -17.83 -11.20
N MET A 32 27.43 -18.16 -11.65
CA MET A 32 26.89 -19.53 -11.75
C MET A 32 26.96 -20.29 -10.42
N LEU A 33 25.83 -20.29 -9.73
CA LEU A 33 25.32 -21.35 -8.85
C LEU A 33 23.87 -20.95 -8.52
N GLU A 34 22.87 -21.79 -8.38
CA GLU A 34 22.54 -23.12 -8.90
C GLU A 34 21.07 -23.25 -8.47
N ALA A 35 20.21 -23.77 -9.34
CA ALA A 35 18.83 -24.04 -8.98
C ALA A 35 18.81 -25.15 -7.92
N SER A 36 18.03 -24.95 -6.84
CA SER A 36 17.65 -26.05 -5.96
C SER A 36 16.22 -26.44 -6.27
N ASP A 37 16.09 -27.68 -6.73
CA ASP A 37 14.89 -28.43 -7.00
C ASP A 37 13.95 -28.52 -5.79
N VAL A 38 12.66 -28.37 -6.05
CA VAL A 38 11.60 -29.03 -5.26
C VAL A 38 10.59 -29.57 -6.26
N GLU A 39 10.83 -30.82 -6.67
CA GLU A 39 9.82 -31.73 -7.21
C GLU A 39 8.85 -32.18 -6.10
N ASP A 40 7.76 -32.81 -6.55
CA ASP A 40 6.72 -33.52 -5.79
C ASP A 40 5.61 -32.68 -5.15
N PHE A 41 4.47 -32.59 -5.85
CA PHE A 41 3.27 -33.36 -5.50
C PHE A 41 2.17 -33.13 -6.56
N LEU A 42 1.98 -34.10 -7.46
CA LEU A 42 0.74 -34.34 -8.18
C LEU A 42 0.35 -35.80 -8.00
N PRO A 43 -0.94 -36.10 -7.79
CA PRO A 43 -1.54 -37.28 -8.37
C PRO A 43 -2.56 -36.90 -9.44
N GLU A 44 -2.22 -37.36 -10.63
CA GLU A 44 -3.05 -37.83 -11.74
C GLU A 44 -4.46 -38.30 -11.34
N HIS A 45 -5.49 -37.80 -12.03
CA HIS A 45 -6.65 -38.60 -12.44
C HIS A 45 -7.34 -37.92 -13.64
N THR A 46 -6.99 -38.38 -14.82
CA THR A 46 -7.66 -38.09 -16.08
C THR A 46 -8.73 -39.17 -16.32
N GLN A 47 -10.01 -38.78 -16.40
CA GLN A 47 -11.03 -39.58 -17.07
C GLN A 47 -11.59 -38.77 -18.24
N SER A 48 -11.14 -39.12 -19.44
CA SER A 48 -11.70 -38.68 -20.71
C SER A 48 -12.91 -39.54 -21.08
N VAL A 49 -14.10 -38.96 -21.13
CA VAL A 49 -15.27 -39.59 -21.77
C VAL A 49 -15.26 -39.23 -23.24
N ALA A 50 -14.98 -40.23 -24.07
CA ALA A 50 -15.06 -40.17 -25.53
C ALA A 50 -16.52 -40.30 -25.98
N TRP A 51 -17.02 -39.36 -26.79
CA TRP A 51 -18.24 -39.51 -27.56
C TRP A 51 -17.89 -39.95 -28.99
N GLN A 52 -18.35 -41.15 -29.35
CA GLN A 52 -18.35 -41.67 -30.73
C GLN A 52 -19.59 -41.17 -31.49
N PRO A 53 -19.48 -40.88 -32.80
CA PRO A 53 -20.65 -40.65 -33.66
C PRO A 53 -21.26 -41.98 -34.14
N GLU A 54 -22.59 -42.03 -34.08
CA GLU A 54 -23.43 -43.15 -34.51
C GLU A 54 -23.41 -43.33 -36.03
N LYS A 55 -23.16 -44.57 -36.46
CA LYS A 55 -23.28 -45.04 -37.85
C LYS A 55 -24.72 -45.48 -38.11
N THR A 56 -25.36 -44.93 -39.13
CA THR A 56 -26.58 -45.51 -39.71
C THR A 56 -26.27 -46.03 -41.13
N GLN A 57 -26.55 -47.32 -41.34
CA GLN A 57 -26.39 -48.05 -42.60
C GLN A 57 -27.56 -47.82 -43.59
N PRO A 58 -27.39 -48.16 -44.88
CA PRO A 58 -28.28 -47.75 -45.97
C PRO A 58 -29.38 -48.79 -46.26
N VAL A 59 -30.52 -48.35 -46.78
CA VAL A 59 -31.57 -49.25 -47.30
C VAL A 59 -32.14 -48.76 -48.64
N LYS A 60 -31.87 -49.59 -49.66
CA LYS A 60 -32.62 -49.99 -50.87
C LYS A 60 -33.17 -48.97 -51.88
N GLU A 61 -32.66 -49.20 -53.08
CA GLU A 61 -33.07 -48.81 -54.43
C GLU A 61 -34.05 -49.85 -55.03
N VAL A 62 -35.11 -49.44 -55.74
CA VAL A 62 -35.77 -50.11 -56.90
C VAL A 62 -36.68 -49.06 -57.63
N PRO A 63 -37.18 -49.26 -58.88
CA PRO A 63 -36.62 -48.67 -60.10
C PRO A 63 -37.59 -47.76 -60.90
N GLN A 64 -37.05 -47.16 -61.96
CA GLN A 64 -37.69 -46.38 -63.05
C GLN A 64 -38.87 -47.09 -63.75
N PRO A 65 -39.72 -46.41 -64.57
CA PRO A 65 -39.31 -46.16 -65.96
C PRO A 65 -39.90 -44.91 -66.68
N THR A 66 -39.23 -44.57 -67.79
CA THR A 66 -39.72 -43.98 -69.05
C THR A 66 -39.87 -42.46 -69.21
N ALA A 67 -39.18 -41.99 -70.25
CA ALA A 67 -39.04 -40.64 -70.76
C ALA A 67 -40.28 -40.14 -71.55
N THR A 68 -40.40 -38.82 -71.68
CA THR A 68 -40.81 -38.19 -72.95
C THR A 68 -40.11 -36.83 -73.08
N VAL A 69 -39.47 -36.65 -74.24
CA VAL A 69 -38.73 -35.48 -74.69
C VAL A 69 -39.70 -34.39 -75.11
N VAL A 70 -39.50 -33.15 -74.63
CA VAL A 70 -39.85 -31.93 -75.38
C VAL A 70 -38.75 -30.88 -75.12
N GLN A 71 -38.09 -30.46 -76.19
CA GLN A 71 -37.15 -29.34 -76.22
C GLN A 71 -37.88 -27.98 -76.28
N GLN A 72 -37.23 -26.96 -75.70
CA GLN A 72 -37.20 -25.53 -76.10
C GLN A 72 -37.99 -24.51 -75.24
N PRO A 73 -37.55 -23.24 -75.07
CA PRO A 73 -36.19 -22.65 -75.03
C PRO A 73 -35.84 -22.00 -73.67
N ALA A 74 -34.59 -21.55 -73.54
CA ALA A 74 -33.98 -20.92 -72.38
C ALA A 74 -34.84 -19.83 -71.71
N THR A 75 -35.25 -20.08 -70.47
CA THR A 75 -35.65 -19.05 -69.51
C THR A 75 -34.40 -18.64 -68.73
N VAL A 76 -34.06 -17.37 -68.83
CA VAL A 76 -33.02 -16.71 -68.02
C VAL A 76 -33.42 -16.87 -66.55
N SER A 77 -32.78 -17.80 -65.84
CA SER A 77 -32.86 -17.85 -64.39
C SER A 77 -32.08 -16.65 -63.86
N VAL A 78 -32.79 -15.55 -63.60
CA VAL A 78 -32.30 -14.48 -62.73
C VAL A 78 -32.15 -15.12 -61.36
N THR A 79 -30.96 -15.64 -61.11
CA THR A 79 -30.55 -15.99 -59.76
C THR A 79 -30.56 -14.67 -58.98
N PRO A 80 -31.37 -14.52 -57.91
CA PRO A 80 -31.21 -13.35 -57.05
C PRO A 80 -29.76 -13.36 -56.57
N PRO A 81 -29.07 -12.21 -56.51
CA PRO A 81 -27.73 -12.18 -55.97
C PRO A 81 -27.83 -12.74 -54.56
N VAL A 82 -27.21 -13.91 -54.35
CA VAL A 82 -26.96 -14.44 -53.03
C VAL A 82 -26.24 -13.31 -52.33
N LEU A 83 -26.97 -12.65 -51.43
CA LEU A 83 -26.48 -11.60 -50.59
C LEU A 83 -25.35 -12.26 -49.79
N ALA A 84 -24.12 -12.07 -50.26
CA ALA A 84 -22.93 -12.56 -49.61
C ALA A 84 -22.99 -11.97 -48.20
N LYS A 85 -23.37 -12.82 -47.26
CA LYS A 85 -23.28 -12.54 -45.84
C LYS A 85 -21.80 -12.33 -45.60
N GLU A 86 -21.35 -11.07 -45.61
CA GLU A 86 -20.05 -10.69 -45.07
C GLU A 86 -20.08 -11.08 -43.60
N SER A 87 -19.74 -12.34 -43.34
CA SER A 87 -19.38 -12.79 -42.02
C SER A 87 -18.12 -12.03 -41.66
N GLY A 88 -18.27 -10.97 -40.87
CA GLY A 88 -17.13 -10.30 -40.26
C GLY A 88 -16.22 -11.37 -39.66
N SER A 89 -14.97 -11.40 -40.12
CA SER A 89 -13.95 -12.37 -39.71
C SER A 89 -14.04 -12.58 -38.20
N GLY A 90 -14.20 -13.82 -37.74
CA GLY A 90 -14.41 -14.12 -36.31
C GLY A 90 -13.34 -13.49 -35.40
N GLY A 91 -12.12 -13.29 -35.91
CA GLY A 91 -11.07 -12.55 -35.21
C GLY A 91 -11.43 -11.10 -34.86
N LEU A 92 -12.21 -10.40 -35.69
CA LEU A 92 -12.68 -9.04 -35.40
C LEU A 92 -13.67 -9.01 -34.25
N LEU A 93 -14.54 -10.02 -34.12
CA LEU A 93 -15.48 -10.15 -33.01
C LEU A 93 -14.74 -10.39 -31.69
N VAL A 94 -13.72 -11.25 -31.70
CA VAL A 94 -12.85 -11.48 -30.53
C VAL A 94 -12.11 -10.20 -30.15
N LEU A 95 -11.57 -9.48 -31.13
CA LEU A 95 -10.84 -8.24 -30.90
C LEU A 95 -11.76 -7.13 -30.33
N GLN A 96 -13.00 -7.06 -30.80
CA GLN A 96 -14.02 -6.17 -30.23
C GLN A 96 -14.32 -6.50 -28.77
N TRP A 97 -14.53 -7.78 -28.47
CA TRP A 97 -14.81 -8.25 -27.11
C TRP A 97 -13.66 -7.92 -26.17
N LEU A 98 -12.42 -8.23 -26.58
CA LEU A 98 -11.22 -7.94 -25.78
C LEU A 98 -11.04 -6.45 -25.53
N SER A 99 -11.22 -5.59 -26.54
CA SER A 99 -11.12 -4.14 -26.35
C SER A 99 -12.10 -3.65 -25.26
N TYR A 100 -13.37 -4.06 -25.32
CA TYR A 100 -14.35 -3.62 -24.33
C TYR A 100 -14.12 -4.24 -22.94
N ALA A 101 -13.73 -5.51 -22.88
CA ALA A 101 -13.40 -6.16 -21.63
C ALA A 101 -12.19 -5.49 -20.94
N PHE A 102 -11.14 -5.14 -21.68
CA PHE A 102 -9.99 -4.47 -21.09
C PHE A 102 -10.32 -3.04 -20.65
N TRP A 103 -11.11 -2.28 -21.42
CA TRP A 103 -11.60 -0.97 -20.98
C TRP A 103 -12.46 -1.05 -19.72
N LEU A 104 -13.30 -2.08 -19.59
CA LEU A 104 -14.06 -2.37 -18.36
C LEU A 104 -13.12 -2.55 -17.17
N TRP A 105 -12.16 -3.47 -17.29
CA TRP A 105 -11.22 -3.76 -16.21
C TRP A 105 -10.33 -2.57 -15.88
N PHE A 106 -9.92 -1.79 -16.87
CA PHE A 106 -9.24 -0.52 -16.66
C PHE A 106 -10.08 0.46 -15.84
N ALA A 107 -11.38 0.61 -16.15
CA ALA A 107 -12.28 1.46 -15.38
C ALA A 107 -12.38 1.02 -13.92
N VAL A 108 -12.55 -0.29 -13.70
CA VAL A 108 -12.63 -0.90 -12.36
C VAL A 108 -11.31 -0.68 -11.59
N SER A 109 -10.17 -0.97 -12.20
CA SER A 109 -8.85 -0.75 -11.57
C SER A 109 -8.62 0.72 -11.25
N THR A 110 -9.03 1.64 -12.14
CA THR A 110 -8.87 3.08 -11.92
C THR A 110 -9.80 3.59 -10.82
N ALA A 111 -11.05 3.12 -10.77
CA ALA A 111 -11.97 3.43 -9.67
C ALA A 111 -11.44 2.92 -8.32
N TRP A 112 -10.82 1.74 -8.31
CA TRP A 112 -10.18 1.20 -7.11
C TRP A 112 -8.95 2.01 -6.67
N LEU A 113 -8.04 2.34 -7.60
CA LEU A 113 -6.91 3.22 -7.33
C LEU A 113 -7.39 4.59 -6.82
N ALA A 114 -8.42 5.16 -7.45
CA ALA A 114 -9.03 6.40 -6.98
C ALA A 114 -9.56 6.27 -5.55
N GLY A 115 -10.20 5.16 -5.20
CA GLY A 115 -10.61 4.85 -3.83
C GLY A 115 -9.48 4.91 -2.81
N VAL A 116 -8.36 4.26 -3.11
CA VAL A 116 -7.17 4.25 -2.24
C VAL A 116 -6.55 5.65 -2.16
N VAL A 117 -6.36 6.32 -3.29
CA VAL A 117 -5.75 7.66 -3.35
C VAL A 117 -6.64 8.70 -2.65
N ILE A 118 -7.95 8.69 -2.86
CA ILE A 118 -8.87 9.61 -2.20
C ILE A 118 -8.89 9.35 -0.69
N ASN A 119 -8.92 8.08 -0.27
CA ASN A 119 -8.81 7.74 1.15
C ASN A 119 -7.55 8.33 1.78
N TYR A 120 -6.42 8.36 1.06
CA TYR A 120 -5.15 8.92 1.54
C TYR A 120 -5.30 10.40 1.91
N TYR A 121 -5.85 11.16 0.96
CA TYR A 121 -5.93 12.61 1.08
C TYR A 121 -7.09 13.06 1.98
N VAL A 122 -8.17 12.26 2.08
CA VAL A 122 -9.35 12.62 2.87
C VAL A 122 -9.22 12.17 4.33
N SER A 123 -8.72 10.95 4.60
CA SER A 123 -8.71 10.41 5.97
C SER A 123 -7.66 11.03 6.90
N HIS A 124 -6.67 11.75 6.35
CA HIS A 124 -5.51 12.31 7.07
C HIS A 124 -4.77 11.31 7.99
N SER A 125 -5.09 10.01 7.89
CA SER A 125 -4.54 8.95 8.72
C SER A 125 -3.48 8.21 7.92
N HIS A 126 -2.26 8.72 8.00
CA HIS A 126 -1.10 8.12 7.34
C HIS A 126 -0.64 6.88 8.11
N ALA A 127 -1.27 5.73 7.87
CA ALA A 127 -0.75 4.44 8.31
C ALA A 127 0.69 4.25 7.82
N TYR A 128 1.44 3.39 8.49
CA TYR A 128 2.75 2.98 8.01
C TYR A 128 2.65 1.94 6.87
N GLU A 129 1.47 1.32 6.67
CA GLU A 129 1.23 0.21 5.72
C GLU A 129 0.64 0.61 4.35
N TRP A 130 0.67 1.90 4.01
CA TRP A 130 0.11 2.41 2.75
C TRP A 130 0.72 1.78 1.48
N GLY A 131 1.99 1.36 1.54
CA GLY A 131 2.67 0.74 0.40
C GLY A 131 2.00 -0.54 -0.08
N GLY A 132 1.50 -1.38 0.84
CA GLY A 132 0.84 -2.64 0.48
C GLY A 132 -0.54 -2.43 -0.15
N GLN A 133 -1.32 -1.49 0.38
CA GLN A 133 -2.65 -1.17 -0.13
C GLN A 133 -2.61 -0.46 -1.49
N LEU A 134 -1.53 0.28 -1.78
CA LEU A 134 -1.38 1.04 -3.01
C LEU A 134 -0.77 0.24 -4.17
N ALA A 135 0.18 -0.66 -3.89
CA ALA A 135 0.99 -1.29 -4.93
C ALA A 135 0.15 -2.05 -5.96
N TYR A 136 -0.85 -2.81 -5.51
CA TYR A 136 -1.65 -3.65 -6.40
C TYR A 136 -2.61 -2.84 -7.29
N PRO A 137 -3.43 -1.90 -6.78
CA PRO A 137 -4.25 -1.02 -7.64
C PRO A 137 -3.41 -0.22 -8.64
N LEU A 138 -2.25 0.28 -8.22
CA LEU A 138 -1.35 1.04 -9.08
C LEU A 138 -0.83 0.18 -10.25
N ALA A 139 -0.33 -1.03 -9.95
CA ALA A 139 0.13 -1.97 -10.97
C ALA A 139 -1.01 -2.36 -11.92
N ALA A 140 -2.20 -2.63 -11.39
CA ALA A 140 -3.38 -2.99 -12.18
C ALA A 140 -3.75 -1.89 -13.19
N VAL A 141 -3.77 -0.61 -12.78
CA VAL A 141 -4.06 0.52 -13.68
C VAL A 141 -3.03 0.63 -14.79
N ILE A 142 -1.74 0.51 -14.48
CA ILE A 142 -0.66 0.63 -15.48
C ILE A 142 -0.79 -0.47 -16.54
N ILE A 143 -0.92 -1.73 -16.09
CA ILE A 143 -1.02 -2.88 -16.99
C ILE A 143 -2.31 -2.82 -17.82
N MET A 144 -3.45 -2.55 -17.17
CA MET A 144 -4.74 -2.45 -17.86
C MET A 144 -4.78 -1.30 -18.85
N LEU A 145 -4.17 -0.15 -18.56
CA LEU A 145 -4.08 0.97 -19.49
C LEU A 145 -3.31 0.58 -20.76
N ILE A 146 -2.15 -0.06 -20.61
CA ILE A 146 -1.31 -0.48 -21.75
C ILE A 146 -2.07 -1.49 -22.61
N ILE A 147 -2.62 -2.55 -22.00
CA ILE A 147 -3.34 -3.60 -22.74
C ILE A 147 -4.61 -3.04 -23.40
N SER A 148 -5.37 -2.19 -22.71
CA SER A 148 -6.57 -1.55 -23.27
C SER A 148 -6.24 -0.67 -24.48
N LEU A 149 -5.17 0.12 -24.40
CA LEU A 149 -4.74 0.96 -25.52
C LEU A 149 -4.26 0.13 -26.72
N VAL A 150 -3.45 -0.92 -26.49
CA VAL A 150 -2.94 -1.78 -27.56
C VAL A 150 -4.09 -2.51 -28.26
N THR A 151 -4.97 -3.14 -27.49
CA THR A 151 -6.10 -3.90 -28.03
C THR A 151 -7.12 -3.00 -28.73
N ASP A 152 -7.44 -1.84 -28.16
CA ASP A 152 -8.32 -0.87 -28.80
C ASP A 152 -7.68 -0.24 -30.03
N TRP A 153 -6.35 -0.07 -30.09
CA TRP A 153 -5.66 0.42 -31.28
C TRP A 153 -5.76 -0.55 -32.46
N PHE A 154 -5.61 -1.86 -32.22
CA PHE A 154 -5.80 -2.88 -33.25
C PHE A 154 -7.26 -2.96 -33.69
N TYR A 155 -8.21 -2.92 -32.73
CA TYR A 155 -9.63 -2.93 -33.02
C TYR A 155 -10.07 -1.70 -33.83
N ALA A 156 -9.63 -0.52 -33.39
CA ALA A 156 -9.93 0.79 -33.97
C ALA A 156 -9.62 0.94 -35.46
N LYS A 157 -8.67 0.16 -35.99
CA LYS A 157 -8.33 0.15 -37.41
C LYS A 157 -9.33 -0.61 -38.27
N HIS A 158 -10.05 -1.55 -37.67
CA HIS A 158 -10.96 -2.46 -38.35
C HIS A 158 -12.41 -2.31 -37.85
N GLU A 159 -12.68 -1.30 -37.01
CA GLU A 159 -14.00 -1.06 -36.43
C GLU A 159 -15.00 -0.69 -37.55
N PRO A 160 -16.08 -1.48 -37.75
CA PRO A 160 -17.04 -1.22 -38.81
C PRO A 160 -17.91 0.00 -38.48
N ALA A 161 -18.27 0.77 -39.51
CA ALA A 161 -19.12 1.96 -39.39
C ALA A 161 -20.48 1.67 -38.74
N LYS A 162 -21.10 0.55 -39.13
CA LYS A 162 -22.35 0.06 -38.56
C LYS A 162 -22.13 -1.33 -37.98
N LYS A 163 -22.30 -1.47 -36.68
CA LYS A 163 -22.23 -2.75 -35.98
C LYS A 163 -23.54 -3.50 -36.22
N THR A 164 -23.47 -4.62 -36.95
CA THR A 164 -24.62 -5.50 -37.22
C THR A 164 -24.31 -6.93 -36.78
N GLY A 165 -25.35 -7.74 -36.56
CA GLY A 165 -25.19 -9.14 -36.13
C GLY A 165 -24.43 -9.29 -34.81
N GLY A 166 -23.42 -10.16 -34.78
CA GLY A 166 -22.63 -10.48 -33.58
C GLY A 166 -21.89 -9.28 -32.98
N ALA A 167 -21.40 -8.36 -33.81
CA ALA A 167 -20.72 -7.15 -33.34
C ALA A 167 -21.66 -6.23 -32.53
N ASN A 168 -22.96 -6.18 -32.90
CA ASN A 168 -23.95 -5.42 -32.16
C ASN A 168 -24.24 -6.05 -30.79
N ILE A 169 -24.32 -7.39 -30.72
CA ILE A 169 -24.53 -8.14 -29.48
C ILE A 169 -23.38 -7.89 -28.50
N ILE A 170 -22.13 -8.00 -28.96
CA ILE A 170 -20.94 -7.79 -28.13
C ILE A 170 -20.88 -6.35 -27.60
N MET A 171 -21.23 -5.37 -28.45
CA MET A 171 -21.34 -3.97 -28.03
C MET A 171 -22.37 -3.80 -26.91
N LEU A 172 -23.59 -4.31 -27.11
CA LEU A 172 -24.66 -4.17 -26.13
C LEU A 172 -24.31 -4.85 -24.80
N LEU A 173 -23.66 -6.03 -24.85
CA LEU A 173 -23.22 -6.77 -23.67
C LEU A 173 -22.28 -5.97 -22.75
N HIS A 174 -21.43 -5.11 -23.30
CA HIS A 174 -20.51 -4.28 -22.51
C HIS A 174 -21.07 -2.91 -22.20
N VAL A 175 -21.76 -2.30 -23.15
CA VAL A 175 -22.33 -0.96 -22.99
C VAL A 175 -23.38 -0.91 -21.89
N VAL A 176 -24.27 -1.91 -21.83
CA VAL A 176 -25.30 -1.96 -20.78
C VAL A 176 -24.68 -1.94 -19.38
N PRO A 177 -23.74 -2.83 -19.01
CA PRO A 177 -23.12 -2.76 -17.69
C PRO A 177 -22.35 -1.45 -17.48
N PHE A 178 -21.70 -0.88 -18.51
CA PHE A 178 -21.02 0.41 -18.34
C PHE A 178 -21.99 1.54 -17.95
N VAL A 179 -23.13 1.62 -18.64
CA VAL A 179 -24.17 2.60 -18.33
C VAL A 179 -24.76 2.33 -16.94
N LEU A 180 -24.98 1.07 -16.58
CA LEU A 180 -25.47 0.72 -15.24
C LEU A 180 -24.48 1.11 -14.13
N PHE A 181 -23.17 0.91 -14.31
CA PHE A 181 -22.15 1.38 -13.36
C PHE A 181 -22.09 2.91 -13.30
N ALA A 182 -22.22 3.60 -14.43
CA ALA A 182 -22.26 5.07 -14.46
C ALA A 182 -23.49 5.62 -13.71
N ILE A 183 -24.68 5.06 -13.95
CA ILE A 183 -25.91 5.48 -13.25
C ILE A 183 -25.85 5.12 -11.77
N GLY A 184 -25.40 3.90 -11.43
CA GLY A 184 -25.25 3.47 -10.05
C GLY A 184 -24.31 4.37 -9.25
N SER A 185 -23.18 4.75 -9.83
CA SER A 185 -22.25 5.71 -9.20
C SER A 185 -22.83 7.12 -9.10
N LEU A 186 -23.63 7.60 -10.05
CA LEU A 186 -24.34 8.87 -9.90
C LEU A 186 -25.35 8.84 -8.73
N ILE A 187 -26.06 7.73 -8.55
CA ILE A 187 -26.97 7.56 -7.40
C ILE A 187 -26.17 7.60 -6.09
N THR A 188 -25.05 6.88 -6.01
CA THR A 188 -24.15 6.90 -4.85
C THR A 188 -23.62 8.31 -4.56
N LEU A 189 -23.24 9.06 -5.59
CA LEU A 189 -22.78 10.45 -5.45
C LEU A 189 -23.86 11.32 -4.81
N VAL A 190 -25.09 11.27 -5.33
CA VAL A 190 -26.22 12.05 -4.80
C VAL A 190 -26.55 11.63 -3.37
N PHE A 191 -26.53 10.33 -3.07
CA PHE A 191 -26.74 9.81 -1.73
C PHE A 191 -25.69 10.34 -0.75
N SER A 192 -24.40 10.25 -1.09
CA SER A 192 -23.31 10.78 -0.26
C SER A 192 -23.42 12.28 -0.04
N LEU A 193 -23.84 13.04 -1.07
CA LEU A 193 -24.08 14.48 -0.94
C LEU A 193 -25.20 14.77 0.07
N ILE A 194 -26.32 14.05 0.00
CA ILE A 194 -27.43 14.19 0.95
C ILE A 194 -26.97 13.80 2.36
N THR A 195 -26.24 12.70 2.52
CA THR A 195 -25.69 12.29 3.83
C THR A 195 -24.78 13.37 4.41
N MET A 196 -23.94 14.00 3.58
CA MET A 196 -23.05 15.08 4.02
C MET A 196 -23.84 16.34 4.44
N LEU A 197 -24.93 16.67 3.74
CA LEU A 197 -25.81 17.80 4.09
C LEU A 197 -26.64 17.54 5.35
N LEU A 198 -27.02 16.28 5.61
CA LEU A 198 -27.79 15.89 6.79
C LEU A 198 -26.92 15.65 8.03
N ASN A 199 -25.63 15.35 7.84
CA ASN A 199 -24.66 15.24 8.93
C ASN A 199 -24.24 16.63 9.40
N SER A 200 -25.05 17.26 10.24
CA SER A 200 -24.77 18.56 10.89
C SER A 200 -24.00 18.43 12.21
N ASP A 201 -23.56 17.23 12.58
CA ASP A 201 -23.00 16.94 13.90
C ASP A 201 -21.46 17.02 13.88
N PRO A 202 -20.82 17.92 14.64
CA PRO A 202 -19.36 18.12 14.64
C PRO A 202 -18.56 16.90 15.13
N VAL A 203 -19.23 15.88 15.69
CA VAL A 203 -18.61 14.62 16.14
C VAL A 203 -18.60 13.55 15.05
N ASN A 204 -19.51 13.64 14.07
CA ASN A 204 -19.61 12.70 12.96
C ASN A 204 -18.79 13.22 11.78
N ASN A 205 -17.54 12.78 11.72
CA ASN A 205 -16.58 13.22 10.72
C ASN A 205 -17.10 13.01 9.29
N VAL A 206 -17.10 14.07 8.46
CA VAL A 206 -17.66 14.08 7.09
C VAL A 206 -16.75 13.38 6.06
N ASP A 207 -15.57 12.94 6.48
CA ASP A 207 -14.55 12.29 5.66
C ASP A 207 -15.07 11.04 4.93
N GLY A 208 -15.92 10.23 5.59
CA GLY A 208 -16.50 9.03 4.98
C GLY A 208 -17.41 9.35 3.79
N PRO A 209 -18.48 10.14 3.98
CA PRO A 209 -19.34 10.60 2.88
C PRO A 209 -18.58 11.33 1.77
N LEU A 210 -17.60 12.18 2.13
CA LEU A 210 -16.77 12.90 1.16
C LEU A 210 -15.96 11.94 0.29
N GLN A 211 -15.32 10.93 0.90
CA GLN A 211 -14.57 9.91 0.17
C GLN A 211 -15.46 9.17 -0.82
N VAL A 212 -16.63 8.69 -0.38
CA VAL A 212 -17.56 7.93 -1.24
C VAL A 212 -18.06 8.81 -2.39
N MET A 213 -18.38 10.08 -2.12
CA MET A 213 -18.82 11.03 -3.15
C MET A 213 -17.76 11.23 -4.24
N LEU A 214 -16.50 11.45 -3.87
CA LEU A 214 -15.41 11.68 -4.83
C LEU A 214 -15.11 10.42 -5.67
N VAL A 215 -15.10 9.23 -5.05
CA VAL A 215 -14.90 7.96 -5.77
C VAL A 215 -16.06 7.70 -6.74
N ALA A 216 -17.28 7.96 -6.31
CA ALA A 216 -18.47 7.84 -7.14
C ALA A 216 -18.42 8.81 -8.34
N ALA A 217 -17.97 10.05 -8.15
CA ALA A 217 -17.78 11.01 -9.23
C ALA A 217 -16.78 10.52 -10.28
N VAL A 218 -15.62 10.02 -9.85
CA VAL A 218 -14.60 9.45 -10.75
C VAL A 218 -15.14 8.24 -11.51
N THR A 219 -15.85 7.35 -10.81
CA THR A 219 -16.45 6.15 -11.39
C THR A 219 -17.50 6.50 -12.45
N ALA A 220 -18.37 7.48 -12.17
CA ALA A 220 -19.39 7.96 -13.10
C ALA A 220 -18.76 8.53 -14.38
N VAL A 221 -17.71 9.34 -14.23
CA VAL A 221 -16.97 9.92 -15.36
C VAL A 221 -16.29 8.84 -16.20
N LEU A 222 -15.58 7.90 -15.58
CA LEU A 222 -14.90 6.80 -16.26
C LEU A 222 -15.85 5.93 -17.07
N PHE A 223 -16.88 5.40 -16.42
CA PHE A 223 -17.86 4.53 -17.08
C PHE A 223 -18.72 5.28 -18.10
N GLY A 224 -19.02 6.57 -17.88
CA GLY A 224 -19.68 7.42 -18.86
C GLY A 224 -18.84 7.62 -20.13
N ILE A 225 -17.55 7.90 -19.98
CA ILE A 225 -16.61 8.07 -21.10
C ILE A 225 -16.47 6.77 -21.91
N ILE A 226 -16.33 5.63 -21.23
CA ILE A 226 -16.16 4.32 -21.90
C ILE A 226 -17.47 3.90 -22.58
N SER A 227 -18.63 4.15 -21.96
CA SER A 227 -19.94 3.97 -22.61
C SER A 227 -20.02 4.79 -23.91
N ALA A 228 -19.64 6.06 -23.85
CA ALA A 228 -19.62 6.94 -25.02
C ALA A 228 -18.68 6.42 -26.12
N ARG A 229 -17.49 5.89 -25.77
CA ARG A 229 -16.55 5.27 -26.74
C ARG A 229 -17.15 4.05 -27.43
N ALA A 230 -17.85 3.20 -26.69
CA ALA A 230 -18.45 1.99 -27.23
C ALA A 230 -19.61 2.31 -28.18
N PHE A 231 -20.40 3.36 -27.89
CA PHE A 231 -21.47 3.87 -28.76
C PHE A 231 -20.97 4.64 -29.99
N LEU A 232 -20.01 5.55 -29.83
CA LEU A 232 -19.60 6.52 -30.87
C LEU A 232 -18.46 6.01 -31.78
N GLY A 233 -18.18 4.70 -31.75
CA GLY A 233 -16.86 4.13 -32.04
C GLY A 233 -16.21 4.39 -33.40
N GLU A 234 -16.97 4.79 -34.42
CA GLU A 234 -16.40 5.13 -35.73
C GLU A 234 -15.73 6.51 -35.77
N ARG A 235 -16.17 7.46 -34.92
CA ARG A 235 -15.68 8.84 -34.98
C ARG A 235 -14.25 8.90 -34.44
N ARG A 236 -13.27 8.93 -35.35
CA ARG A 236 -11.83 9.04 -35.04
C ARG A 236 -11.52 10.10 -33.98
N ARG A 237 -12.17 11.28 -34.05
CA ARG A 237 -12.01 12.36 -33.05
C ARG A 237 -12.56 11.98 -31.67
N ALA A 238 -13.75 11.38 -31.60
CA ALA A 238 -14.35 10.97 -30.33
C ALA A 238 -13.48 9.92 -29.63
N ARG A 239 -12.93 8.96 -30.39
CA ARG A 239 -12.00 7.95 -29.86
C ARG A 239 -10.73 8.57 -29.28
N THR A 240 -10.08 9.46 -30.03
CA THR A 240 -8.87 10.14 -29.54
C THR A 240 -9.15 10.97 -28.30
N ILE A 241 -10.28 11.67 -28.22
CA ILE A 241 -10.68 12.40 -27.02
C ILE A 241 -10.84 11.45 -25.84
N VAL A 242 -11.52 10.32 -26.01
CA VAL A 242 -11.69 9.33 -24.93
C VAL A 242 -10.35 8.80 -24.45
N TRP A 243 -9.44 8.42 -25.34
CA TRP A 243 -8.10 7.96 -24.97
C TRP A 243 -7.31 9.02 -24.20
N ILE A 244 -7.36 10.28 -24.66
CA ILE A 244 -6.68 11.38 -23.98
C ILE A 244 -7.27 11.59 -22.59
N VAL A 245 -8.59 11.69 -22.47
CA VAL A 245 -9.23 11.96 -21.18
C VAL A 245 -9.02 10.80 -20.20
N ALA A 246 -9.21 9.56 -20.65
CA ALA A 246 -8.96 8.37 -19.81
C ALA A 246 -7.49 8.26 -19.42
N GLY A 247 -6.57 8.52 -20.36
CA GLY A 247 -5.13 8.51 -20.11
C GLY A 247 -4.69 9.60 -19.14
N VAL A 248 -5.19 10.83 -19.28
CA VAL A 248 -4.92 11.95 -18.37
C VAL A 248 -5.46 11.65 -16.98
N LEU A 249 -6.67 11.12 -16.88
CA LEU A 249 -7.29 10.77 -15.59
C LEU A 249 -6.47 9.66 -14.88
N ALA A 250 -6.11 8.58 -15.57
CA ALA A 250 -5.26 7.53 -14.99
C ALA A 250 -3.88 8.07 -14.61
N LEU A 251 -3.24 8.87 -15.46
CA LEU A 251 -1.95 9.47 -15.17
C LEU A 251 -2.02 10.38 -13.93
N GLY A 252 -3.09 11.15 -13.78
CA GLY A 252 -3.35 11.97 -12.60
C GLY A 252 -3.39 11.14 -11.32
N PHE A 253 -4.12 10.02 -11.31
CA PHE A 253 -4.14 9.13 -10.15
C PHE A 253 -2.82 8.41 -9.90
N ILE A 254 -2.10 7.98 -10.94
CA ILE A 254 -0.76 7.39 -10.82
C ILE A 254 0.19 8.39 -10.15
N ILE A 255 0.24 9.63 -10.63
CA ILE A 255 1.10 10.67 -10.06
C ILE A 255 0.67 10.98 -8.62
N ALA A 256 -0.61 11.20 -8.37
CA ALA A 256 -1.12 11.50 -7.03
C ALA A 256 -0.84 10.38 -6.02
N SER A 257 -0.85 9.12 -6.48
CA SER A 257 -0.57 7.94 -5.66
C SER A 257 0.89 7.83 -5.23
N ILE A 258 1.82 8.37 -6.03
CA ILE A 258 3.25 8.34 -5.71
C ILE A 258 3.63 9.62 -4.97
N ALA A 259 3.22 10.78 -5.49
CA ALA A 259 3.65 12.08 -5.01
C ALA A 259 3.28 12.31 -3.54
N GLY A 260 2.06 11.97 -3.12
CA GLY A 260 1.62 12.13 -1.73
C GLY A 260 2.44 11.27 -0.77
N PRO A 261 2.38 9.93 -0.89
CA PRO A 261 3.13 9.01 -0.04
C PRO A 261 4.65 9.23 -0.08
N ALA A 262 5.23 9.57 -1.23
CA ALA A 262 6.66 9.83 -1.33
C ALA A 262 7.06 11.14 -0.65
N ALA A 263 6.25 12.21 -0.79
CA ALA A 263 6.47 13.45 -0.07
C ALA A 263 6.38 13.21 1.44
N GLU A 264 5.38 12.47 1.90
CA GLU A 264 5.20 12.16 3.32
C GLU A 264 6.29 11.26 3.89
N ALA A 265 6.73 10.24 3.13
CA ALA A 265 7.87 9.41 3.49
C ALA A 265 9.18 10.23 3.56
N GLY A 266 9.32 11.23 2.69
CA GLY A 266 10.43 12.19 2.73
C GLY A 266 10.40 13.06 3.98
N ARG A 267 9.23 13.61 4.32
CA ARG A 267 9.02 14.48 5.49
C ARG A 267 9.22 13.73 6.82
N THR A 268 8.71 12.52 6.93
CA THR A 268 8.75 11.70 8.16
C THR A 268 9.99 10.80 8.25
N LYS A 269 10.97 10.96 7.35
CA LYS A 269 12.15 10.07 7.29
C LYS A 269 12.92 9.97 8.60
N ARG A 270 13.06 11.07 9.34
CA ARG A 270 13.77 11.11 10.63
C ARG A 270 12.93 10.47 11.73
N ASP A 271 11.67 10.86 11.83
CA ASP A 271 10.72 10.31 12.81
C ASP A 271 10.58 8.80 12.64
N ARG A 272 10.45 8.30 11.40
CA ARG A 272 10.46 6.85 11.08
C ARG A 272 11.74 6.14 11.51
N LEU A 273 12.90 6.79 11.36
CA LEU A 273 14.16 6.22 11.80
C LEU A 273 14.20 6.09 13.33
N ILE A 274 13.71 7.11 14.04
CA ILE A 274 13.54 7.07 15.51
C ILE A 274 12.59 5.93 15.89
N GLU A 275 11.40 5.89 15.33
CA GLU A 275 10.38 4.88 15.63
C GLU A 275 10.86 3.43 15.41
N THR A 276 11.65 3.21 14.35
CA THR A 276 12.16 1.88 14.00
C THR A 276 13.35 1.47 14.88
N ALA A 277 14.25 2.42 15.18
CA ALA A 277 15.52 2.11 15.83
C ALA A 277 15.47 2.20 17.36
N LEU A 278 14.63 3.06 17.92
CA LEU A 278 14.61 3.34 19.36
C LEU A 278 14.25 2.12 20.22
N PRO A 279 13.26 1.26 19.85
CA PRO A 279 12.99 0.03 20.59
C PRO A 279 14.20 -0.92 20.61
N SER A 280 14.86 -1.11 19.47
CA SER A 280 16.07 -1.92 19.36
C SER A 280 17.22 -1.35 20.20
N LEU A 281 17.43 -0.03 20.17
CA LEU A 281 18.44 0.63 21.01
C LEU A 281 18.19 0.40 22.50
N SER A 282 16.94 0.49 22.97
CA SER A 282 16.60 0.23 24.37
C SER A 282 16.88 -1.23 24.77
N SER A 283 16.62 -2.17 23.86
CA SER A 283 16.95 -3.59 24.07
C SER A 283 18.46 -3.81 24.14
N ASP A 284 19.25 -3.16 23.28
CA ASP A 284 20.70 -3.29 23.29
C ASP A 284 21.32 -2.71 24.59
N ILE A 285 20.79 -1.60 25.10
CA ILE A 285 21.19 -1.02 26.40
C ILE A 285 20.88 -2.00 27.54
N ARG A 286 19.71 -2.66 27.50
CA ARG A 286 19.35 -3.67 28.50
C ARG A 286 20.31 -4.85 28.46
N GLU A 287 20.62 -5.37 27.27
CA GLU A 287 21.58 -6.47 27.10
C GLU A 287 22.97 -6.10 27.62
N TYR A 288 23.44 -4.87 27.32
CA TYR A 288 24.69 -4.35 27.88
C TYR A 288 24.66 -4.31 29.40
N THR A 289 23.56 -3.82 29.99
CA THR A 289 23.42 -3.65 31.43
C THR A 289 23.42 -4.98 32.17
N VAL A 290 22.71 -5.99 31.63
CA VAL A 290 22.75 -7.36 32.16
C VAL A 290 24.17 -7.93 32.11
N LYS A 291 24.90 -7.72 31.01
CA LYS A 291 26.23 -8.29 30.80
C LYS A 291 27.31 -7.65 31.68
N TYR A 292 27.28 -6.33 31.84
CA TYR A 292 28.35 -5.58 32.52
C TYR A 292 27.96 -5.08 33.91
N ASN A 293 26.71 -5.31 34.32
CA ASN A 293 26.13 -4.82 35.57
C ASN A 293 26.38 -3.32 35.79
N LYS A 294 26.18 -2.53 34.73
CA LYS A 294 26.26 -1.07 34.69
C LYS A 294 25.64 -0.56 33.40
N LEU A 295 25.13 0.67 33.41
CA LEU A 295 24.74 1.36 32.19
C LEU A 295 25.96 1.68 31.31
N PRO A 296 25.82 1.68 29.97
CA PRO A 296 26.85 2.18 29.07
C PRO A 296 27.14 3.66 29.37
N ALA A 297 28.39 4.10 29.22
CA ALA A 297 28.72 5.51 29.44
C ALA A 297 28.27 6.35 28.24
N LYS A 298 28.34 5.77 27.04
CA LYS A 298 27.88 6.34 25.77
C LYS A 298 27.14 5.29 24.96
N LEU A 299 26.25 5.72 24.07
CA LEU A 299 25.53 4.82 23.17
C LEU A 299 26.47 4.02 22.25
N SER A 300 27.66 4.54 21.95
CA SER A 300 28.70 3.85 21.18
C SER A 300 29.30 2.62 21.88
N ASP A 301 29.12 2.49 23.19
CA ASP A 301 29.67 1.37 23.96
C ASP A 301 28.80 0.11 23.83
N VAL A 302 27.60 0.27 23.29
CA VAL A 302 26.62 -0.80 23.13
C VAL A 302 26.88 -1.53 21.82
N THR A 303 26.97 -2.86 21.89
CA THR A 303 27.11 -3.69 20.68
C THR A 303 25.73 -3.91 20.08
N HIS A 304 25.51 -3.38 18.88
CA HIS A 304 24.29 -3.62 18.13
C HIS A 304 24.38 -5.00 17.48
N ASN A 305 23.95 -6.03 18.21
CA ASN A 305 23.92 -7.41 17.70
C ASN A 305 23.11 -7.47 16.39
N ASN A 306 23.47 -8.39 15.49
CA ASN A 306 23.00 -8.57 14.09
C ASN A 306 21.46 -8.74 13.92
N THR A 307 20.67 -7.80 14.39
CA THR A 307 19.25 -7.67 14.10
C THR A 307 19.07 -6.92 12.79
N SER A 308 17.92 -7.09 12.14
CA SER A 308 17.54 -6.32 10.94
C SER A 308 17.54 -4.80 11.17
N SER A 309 17.56 -4.35 12.43
CA SER A 309 17.55 -2.95 12.84
C SER A 309 18.93 -2.37 13.20
N ALA A 310 20.01 -3.15 13.27
CA ALA A 310 21.32 -2.67 13.71
C ALA A 310 21.83 -1.46 12.88
N ALA A 311 21.64 -1.50 11.56
CA ALA A 311 21.99 -0.39 10.68
C ALA A 311 21.13 0.88 10.94
N ALA A 312 19.87 0.70 11.34
CA ALA A 312 18.99 1.81 11.69
C ALA A 312 19.40 2.43 13.03
N VAL A 313 19.78 1.61 14.03
CA VAL A 313 20.29 2.07 15.33
C VAL A 313 21.58 2.86 15.16
N GLN A 314 22.54 2.34 14.39
CA GLN A 314 23.78 3.08 14.13
C GLN A 314 23.49 4.43 13.48
N LYS A 315 22.60 4.46 12.49
CA LYS A 315 22.21 5.69 11.80
C LYS A 315 21.49 6.69 12.72
N LEU A 316 20.70 6.20 13.68
CA LEU A 316 20.04 7.03 14.70
C LEU A 316 21.09 7.76 15.57
N ILE A 317 22.12 7.04 15.99
CA ILE A 317 23.23 7.55 16.82
C ILE A 317 24.10 8.51 16.02
N ASP A 318 24.54 8.12 14.82
CA ASP A 318 25.40 8.93 13.95
C ASP A 318 24.77 10.29 13.61
N GLN A 319 23.44 10.32 13.48
CA GLN A 319 22.68 11.54 13.19
C GLN A 319 22.31 12.34 14.46
N ASN A 320 22.72 11.90 15.65
CA ASN A 320 22.38 12.49 16.94
C ASN A 320 20.86 12.72 17.12
N LEU A 321 20.04 11.77 16.65
CA LEU A 321 18.59 11.86 16.76
C LEU A 321 18.06 11.43 18.13
N VAL A 322 18.93 10.84 18.96
CA VAL A 322 18.61 10.44 20.33
C VAL A 322 19.66 10.98 21.29
N THR A 323 19.20 11.49 22.43
CA THR A 323 20.02 11.92 23.57
C THR A 323 19.87 10.91 24.68
N TYR A 324 20.98 10.34 25.11
CA TYR A 324 21.02 9.36 26.19
C TYR A 324 21.49 10.00 27.50
N LYS A 325 20.74 9.78 28.57
CA LYS A 325 21.10 10.21 29.93
C LYS A 325 21.17 8.97 30.85
N PRO A 326 22.38 8.44 31.11
CA PRO A 326 22.55 7.35 32.07
C PRO A 326 22.41 7.86 33.51
N ASN A 327 22.01 6.97 34.42
CA ASN A 327 21.90 7.24 35.86
C ASN A 327 21.03 8.47 36.17
N SER A 328 19.88 8.56 35.52
CA SER A 328 18.92 9.65 35.75
C SER A 328 18.37 9.64 37.18
N LEU A 329 18.35 8.46 37.80
CA LEU A 329 18.15 8.25 39.24
C LEU A 329 19.26 7.34 39.79
N PRO A 330 19.55 7.38 41.10
CA PRO A 330 20.46 6.42 41.73
C PRO A 330 20.02 5.00 41.47
N ALA A 331 20.96 4.10 41.20
CA ALA A 331 20.64 2.70 41.01
C ALA A 331 20.19 2.07 42.34
N GLU A 332 19.13 1.27 42.28
CA GLU A 332 18.49 0.67 43.46
C GLU A 332 18.64 -0.85 43.42
N ASP A 333 18.79 -1.47 44.58
CA ASP A 333 18.81 -2.93 44.66
C ASP A 333 17.38 -3.43 44.44
N GLY A 334 17.16 -4.16 43.34
CA GLY A 334 15.84 -4.59 42.92
C GLY A 334 15.37 -5.87 43.59
N ASN A 335 14.11 -5.86 44.02
CA ASN A 335 13.24 -7.02 44.01
C ASN A 335 12.55 -7.12 42.64
N SER A 336 11.89 -8.24 42.34
CA SER A 336 11.26 -8.55 41.03
C SER A 336 10.07 -7.66 40.64
N PHE A 337 9.94 -6.48 41.24
CA PHE A 337 8.81 -5.59 41.09
C PHE A 337 9.15 -4.44 40.14
N THR A 338 8.22 -4.09 39.26
CA THR A 338 8.33 -2.94 38.37
C THR A 338 8.46 -1.65 39.20
N PRO A 339 9.39 -0.74 38.89
CA PRO A 339 9.50 0.53 39.59
C PRO A 339 8.17 1.30 39.56
N GLY A 340 7.65 1.69 40.73
CA GLY A 340 6.40 2.45 40.85
C GLY A 340 5.12 1.64 40.93
N ASP A 341 5.19 0.32 40.84
CA ASP A 341 4.13 -0.53 41.36
C ASP A 341 4.44 -0.69 42.86
N ASP A 342 3.85 0.16 43.71
CA ASP A 342 3.93 -0.09 45.15
C ASP A 342 3.38 -1.50 45.38
N PRO A 343 4.07 -2.38 46.13
CA PRO A 343 3.39 -3.53 46.67
C PRO A 343 2.24 -2.94 47.46
N VAL A 344 1.00 -3.21 47.04
CA VAL A 344 -0.18 -2.81 47.80
C VAL A 344 0.12 -3.27 49.21
N ALA A 345 0.43 -2.32 50.10
CA ALA A 345 0.64 -2.62 51.48
C ALA A 345 -0.72 -3.13 51.91
N MET A 346 -0.87 -4.45 52.01
CA MET A 346 -2.00 -5.06 52.70
C MET A 346 -1.86 -4.60 54.14
N ASN A 347 -2.42 -3.43 54.40
CA ASN A 347 -2.31 -2.72 55.63
C ASN A 347 -3.19 -3.48 56.63
N GLY A 348 -2.54 -4.35 57.39
CA GLY A 348 -2.93 -4.81 58.71
C GLY A 348 -4.36 -5.30 58.90
N SER A 349 -4.55 -6.62 58.84
CA SER A 349 -5.12 -7.34 59.99
C SER A 349 -4.91 -8.84 59.82
N SER A 350 -4.00 -9.39 60.63
CA SER A 350 -4.05 -10.72 61.28
C SER A 350 -2.64 -11.28 61.40
N LYS A 351 -1.98 -10.99 62.52
CA LYS A 351 -0.81 -11.73 63.01
C LYS A 351 -1.26 -13.13 63.45
N THR A 352 -1.62 -14.02 62.53
CA THR A 352 -1.82 -15.44 62.84
C THR A 352 -2.01 -16.24 61.55
N SER A 353 -0.89 -16.61 60.93
CA SER A 353 -0.75 -17.90 60.29
C SER A 353 0.69 -18.04 59.85
N SER A 354 1.35 -19.04 60.41
CA SER A 354 2.50 -19.71 59.84
C SER A 354 2.10 -20.29 58.47
N SER A 355 1.94 -19.41 57.48
CA SER A 355 2.12 -19.77 56.09
C SER A 355 3.60 -20.03 55.93
N THR A 356 3.94 -21.24 55.54
CA THR A 356 5.22 -21.60 54.92
C THR A 356 5.43 -20.67 53.73
N ALA A 357 5.94 -19.47 54.00
CA ALA A 357 6.57 -18.63 53.02
C ALA A 357 7.77 -19.43 52.56
N TYR A 358 7.65 -20.04 51.38
CA TYR A 358 8.82 -20.39 50.61
C TYR A 358 9.73 -19.15 50.63
N PRO A 359 11.01 -19.27 51.02
CA PRO A 359 11.96 -18.20 50.79
C PRO A 359 12.02 -18.09 49.27
N ASN A 360 11.25 -17.16 48.71
CA ASN A 360 11.45 -16.79 47.33
C ASN A 360 12.78 -16.06 47.33
N ASP A 361 13.86 -16.81 47.03
CA ASP A 361 15.17 -16.32 46.60
C ASP A 361 14.99 -15.55 45.29
N TYR A 362 14.23 -14.45 45.34
CA TYR A 362 14.07 -13.56 44.22
C TYR A 362 15.44 -12.95 43.95
N THR A 363 15.90 -13.18 42.73
CA THR A 363 17.06 -12.58 42.11
C THR A 363 17.13 -11.09 42.44
N GLN A 364 18.12 -10.71 43.26
CA GLN A 364 18.42 -9.29 43.52
C GLN A 364 19.19 -8.77 42.32
N ALA A 365 18.48 -8.35 41.27
CA ALA A 365 19.08 -7.61 40.17
C ALA A 365 19.07 -6.13 40.53
N LYS A 366 20.17 -5.43 40.26
CA LYS A 366 20.24 -3.99 40.49
C LYS A 366 19.50 -3.24 39.37
N HIS A 367 18.59 -2.34 39.73
CA HIS A 367 17.86 -1.48 38.82
C HIS A 367 18.70 -0.26 38.45
N TYR A 368 18.92 -0.04 37.16
CA TYR A 368 19.59 1.15 36.65
C TYR A 368 18.62 2.02 35.84
N PHE A 369 18.48 3.28 36.21
CA PHE A 369 17.55 4.22 35.57
C PHE A 369 18.25 5.08 34.51
N TYR A 370 17.63 5.22 33.34
CA TYR A 370 18.14 6.03 32.24
C TYR A 370 17.02 6.66 31.41
N GLN A 371 17.35 7.72 30.68
CA GLN A 371 16.42 8.36 29.73
C GLN A 371 16.93 8.30 28.31
N LEU A 372 16.01 8.03 27.37
CA LEU A 372 16.23 8.22 25.94
C LEU A 372 15.32 9.36 25.46
N CYS A 373 15.92 10.49 25.11
CA CYS A 373 15.18 11.65 24.62
C CYS A 373 15.36 11.81 23.11
N THR A 374 14.27 12.04 22.39
CA THR A 374 14.25 12.28 20.95
C THR A 374 13.40 13.50 20.64
N THR A 375 13.49 14.04 19.42
CA THR A 375 12.64 15.14 18.96
C THR A 375 11.94 14.72 17.68
N TYR A 376 10.63 14.54 17.77
CA TYR A 376 9.78 14.25 16.62
C TYR A 376 9.40 15.54 15.91
N GLN A 377 9.48 15.56 14.59
CA GLN A 377 9.07 16.73 13.81
C GLN A 377 7.56 16.82 13.67
N TYR A 378 6.88 15.67 13.65
CA TYR A 378 5.44 15.57 13.44
C TYR A 378 4.75 14.84 14.58
N GLU A 379 3.50 15.21 14.84
CA GLU A 379 2.65 14.49 15.77
C GLU A 379 2.17 13.19 15.11
N LYS A 380 2.19 12.11 15.89
CA LYS A 380 1.60 10.83 15.54
C LYS A 380 0.49 10.51 16.53
N LYS A 381 -0.73 10.39 16.04
CA LYS A 381 -1.89 10.01 16.86
C LYS A 381 -2.13 8.51 16.75
N SER A 382 -2.43 7.85 17.87
CA SER A 382 -2.80 6.43 17.84
C SER A 382 -4.05 6.23 16.97
N ARG A 383 -4.04 5.15 16.18
CA ARG A 383 -5.20 4.70 15.41
C ARG A 383 -6.29 4.07 16.28
N TYR A 384 -5.91 3.62 17.47
CA TYR A 384 -6.79 2.96 18.42
C TYR A 384 -6.73 3.73 19.74
N ASN A 385 -7.80 4.44 20.05
CA ASN A 385 -8.05 5.04 21.36
C ASN A 385 -8.33 3.92 22.38
N TYR A 386 -7.36 3.06 22.67
CA TYR A 386 -7.41 2.25 23.87
C TYR A 386 -6.98 3.15 25.02
N ALA A 387 -7.94 3.46 25.87
CA ALA A 387 -7.89 4.43 26.96
C ALA A 387 -6.99 3.99 28.13
N ASP A 388 -5.72 3.67 27.86
CA ASP A 388 -4.71 3.68 28.91
C ASP A 388 -4.02 5.05 28.88
N ASN A 389 -4.58 5.99 29.64
CA ASN A 389 -4.34 7.44 29.56
C ASN A 389 -2.92 7.90 29.95
N ARG A 390 -1.93 7.01 30.00
CA ARG A 390 -0.56 7.37 30.40
C ARG A 390 0.40 7.17 29.23
N PRO A 391 0.92 8.26 28.66
CA PRO A 391 1.94 8.14 27.64
C PRO A 391 3.16 7.41 28.21
N THR A 392 3.80 6.56 27.41
CA THR A 392 5.06 5.86 27.75
C THR A 392 6.28 6.78 27.78
N TYR A 393 6.04 8.09 27.77
CA TYR A 393 7.03 9.13 27.63
C TYR A 393 6.66 10.39 28.43
N THR A 394 7.67 11.18 28.77
CA THR A 394 7.53 12.53 29.32
C THR A 394 7.88 13.57 28.27
N THR A 395 7.23 14.73 28.36
CA THR A 395 7.60 15.93 27.60
C THR A 395 8.46 16.89 28.44
N ASP A 396 8.54 16.65 29.75
CA ASP A 396 9.47 17.34 30.64
C ASP A 396 10.86 16.66 30.61
N LEU A 397 11.90 17.49 30.64
CA LEU A 397 13.31 17.13 30.60
C LEU A 397 13.88 16.74 31.97
N SER A 398 13.09 16.90 33.03
CA SER A 398 13.45 16.50 34.38
C SER A 398 13.61 14.99 34.52
N SER A 399 14.40 14.56 35.50
CA SER A 399 14.68 13.14 35.78
C SER A 399 13.48 12.37 36.37
N GLY A 400 12.28 12.96 36.39
CA GLY A 400 11.05 12.33 36.87
C GLY A 400 11.12 11.82 38.32
N ALA A 401 10.11 11.08 38.73
CA ALA A 401 10.13 10.23 39.92
C ALA A 401 10.33 8.77 39.52
N THR A 402 10.73 7.89 40.45
CA THR A 402 10.91 6.44 40.19
C THR A 402 9.68 5.81 39.54
N ALA A 403 8.47 6.29 39.86
CA ALA A 403 7.21 5.83 39.28
C ALA A 403 7.01 6.15 37.80
N ASP A 404 7.87 6.97 37.21
CA ASP A 404 7.88 7.26 35.76
C ASP A 404 8.72 6.24 34.98
N TYR A 405 9.54 5.43 35.66
CA TYR A 405 10.45 4.43 35.07
C TYR A 405 9.83 3.03 35.07
N ARG A 406 8.59 2.91 34.57
CA ARG A 406 7.80 1.67 34.63
C ARG A 406 8.18 0.62 33.59
N TYR A 407 8.97 0.99 32.59
CA TYR A 407 9.24 0.14 31.43
C TYR A 407 10.74 -0.15 31.29
N ASP A 408 11.09 -1.42 31.05
CA ASP A 408 12.47 -1.86 30.82
C ASP A 408 12.88 -1.78 29.34
N TYR A 409 11.94 -1.44 28.45
CA TYR A 409 12.15 -1.20 27.03
C TYR A 409 11.09 -0.25 26.47
N VAL A 410 11.38 0.34 25.31
CA VAL A 410 10.39 1.14 24.57
C VAL A 410 9.42 0.20 23.86
N SER A 411 8.25 -0.03 24.46
CA SER A 411 7.26 -1.00 23.97
C SER A 411 6.38 -0.49 22.84
N SER A 412 6.13 0.82 22.80
CA SER A 412 5.29 1.42 21.78
C SER A 412 5.67 2.87 21.51
N ILE A 413 5.83 3.18 20.23
CA ILE A 413 5.93 4.54 19.67
C ILE A 413 4.73 4.75 18.73
N ALA A 414 3.58 4.14 19.08
CA ALA A 414 2.36 4.24 18.29
C ALA A 414 1.77 5.65 18.29
N GLU A 415 2.12 6.46 19.29
CA GLU A 415 1.70 7.86 19.41
C GLU A 415 2.78 8.72 20.09
N HIS A 416 2.89 9.98 19.66
CA HIS A 416 3.72 11.00 20.28
C HIS A 416 3.33 12.39 19.75
N PRO A 417 3.49 13.46 20.55
CA PRO A 417 3.38 14.82 20.05
C PRO A 417 4.54 15.15 19.10
N ALA A 418 4.39 16.24 18.36
CA ALA A 418 5.55 16.92 17.78
C ALA A 418 6.36 17.58 18.91
N GLY A 419 7.68 17.60 18.76
CA GLY A 419 8.60 18.16 19.75
C GLY A 419 9.39 17.10 20.51
N GLN A 420 9.97 17.52 21.63
CA GLN A 420 10.86 16.67 22.42
C GLN A 420 10.07 15.71 23.31
N VAL A 421 10.51 14.46 23.30
CA VAL A 421 9.90 13.35 24.02
C VAL A 421 11.00 12.52 24.68
N CYS A 422 10.86 12.21 25.97
CA CYS A 422 11.81 11.40 26.74
C CYS A 422 11.15 10.12 27.25
N TYR A 423 11.79 8.99 26.99
CA TYR A 423 11.38 7.68 27.52
C TYR A 423 12.18 7.41 28.79
N ASN A 424 11.48 7.31 29.92
CA ASN A 424 12.04 6.98 31.22
C ASN A 424 12.06 5.46 31.37
N LEU A 425 13.26 4.88 31.38
CA LEU A 425 13.45 3.44 31.27
C LEU A 425 14.36 2.93 32.37
N TYR A 426 14.10 1.73 32.84
CA TYR A 426 15.03 1.02 33.72
C TYR A 426 15.70 -0.15 32.97
N ALA A 427 16.83 -0.62 33.47
CA ALA A 427 17.46 -1.84 33.01
C ALA A 427 17.99 -2.62 34.21
N ASP A 428 17.74 -3.92 34.21
CA ASP A 428 18.21 -4.82 35.24
C ASP A 428 19.67 -5.20 34.99
N GLY A 429 20.47 -5.19 36.05
CA GLY A 429 21.79 -5.79 36.09
C GLY A 429 21.76 -7.32 36.06
N ALA A 430 22.93 -7.94 36.14
CA ALA A 430 23.04 -9.39 36.30
C ALA A 430 22.33 -9.86 37.57
N ALA A 431 21.41 -10.80 37.45
CA ALA A 431 20.76 -11.44 38.58
C ALA A 431 21.80 -12.24 39.40
N THR A 432 21.92 -11.91 40.69
CA THR A 432 22.70 -12.75 41.63
C THR A 432 21.76 -13.71 42.36
N TYR A 433 22.03 -15.01 42.22
CA TYR A 433 21.41 -16.04 43.04
C TYR A 433 22.21 -16.19 44.33
N LYS A 434 21.57 -16.01 45.48
CA LYS A 434 22.14 -16.46 46.76
C LYS A 434 21.64 -17.90 46.96
N TYR A 435 22.57 -18.85 47.04
CA TYR A 435 22.29 -20.26 47.34
C TYR A 435 22.54 -20.54 48.82
#